data_AF-A0A2D8XLZ6-F1
#
_entry.id   AF-A0A2D8XLZ6-F1
#
_cell.length_a   1.000
_cell.length_b   1.000
_cell.length_c   1.000
_cell.angle_alpha   90.00
_cell.angle_beta   90.00
_cell.angle_gamma   90.00
#
_symmetry.space_group_name_H-M   'P 1'
#
loop_
_entity.id
_entity.type
_entity.pdbx_description
1 polymer ?
#
loop_
_entity_poly.entity_id
_entity_poly.type
_entity_poly.pdbx_seq_one_letter_code
_entity_poly.pdbx_strand_id
1 'polypeptide(L)'
;MPYINKKRPHKKEYQQQLARGEHEKRMERQRLRRKVDKNGKDANGNGVADKREGKDLAHKKPLSKGGSNKDGYTVKSKSKNRSFKRNSDGSIKTRQYLAGK
;
A
#
# COMPACT_ATOMS: atom_id res chain seq x y z
N MET A 1 32.98 4.05 10.98
CA MET A 1 31.97 3.80 9.92
C MET A 1 32.67 3.02 8.81
N PRO A 2 32.12 1.90 8.30
CA PRO A 2 32.77 1.16 7.23
C PRO A 2 32.85 2.06 5.99
N TYR A 3 34.07 2.33 5.54
CA TYR A 3 34.35 3.24 4.43
C TYR A 3 33.73 2.67 3.14
N ILE A 4 32.82 3.43 2.51
CA ILE A 4 32.13 3.00 1.29
C ILE A 4 33.09 3.16 0.11
N ASN A 5 33.86 2.12 -0.18
CA ASN A 5 34.85 2.08 -1.27
C ASN A 5 34.24 2.04 -2.69
N LYS A 6 32.91 1.95 -2.85
CA LYS A 6 32.24 1.79 -4.16
C LYS A 6 31.02 2.70 -4.29
N LYS A 7 30.94 3.45 -5.40
CA LYS A 7 29.76 4.27 -5.73
C LYS A 7 28.51 3.38 -5.85
N ARG A 8 27.42 3.78 -5.20
CA ARG A 8 26.14 3.07 -5.26
C ARG A 8 25.67 2.92 -6.72
N PRO A 9 25.33 1.71 -7.20
CA PRO A 9 25.04 1.46 -8.62
C PRO A 9 23.59 1.84 -8.97
N HIS A 10 23.27 3.14 -8.97
CA HIS A 10 21.91 3.67 -9.20
C HIS A 10 21.23 3.13 -10.47
N LYS A 11 21.96 3.00 -11.59
CA LYS A 11 21.41 2.47 -12.84
C LYS A 11 20.88 1.05 -12.68
N LYS A 12 21.62 0.18 -11.99
CA LYS A 12 21.23 -1.21 -11.72
C LYS A 12 19.99 -1.26 -10.82
N GLU A 13 19.97 -0.44 -9.77
CA GLU A 13 18.84 -0.38 -8.84
C GLU A 13 17.55 0.10 -9.52
N TYR A 14 17.65 1.08 -10.42
CA TYR A 14 16.52 1.55 -11.19
C TYR A 14 15.96 0.46 -12.11
N GLN A 15 16.83 -0.27 -12.82
CA GLN A 15 16.41 -1.40 -13.65
C GLN A 15 15.73 -2.51 -12.82
N GLN A 16 16.26 -2.82 -11.64
CA GLN A 16 15.62 -3.75 -10.70
C GLN A 16 14.27 -3.24 -10.17
N GLN A 17 14.09 -1.93 -10.05
CA GLN A 17 12.80 -1.34 -9.65
C GLN A 17 11.77 -1.45 -10.77
N LEU A 18 12.18 -1.16 -12.01
CA LEU A 18 11.33 -1.31 -13.19
C LEU A 18 10.90 -2.77 -13.39
N ALA A 19 11.85 -3.71 -13.30
CA ALA A 19 11.58 -5.14 -13.42
C ALA A 19 10.56 -5.67 -12.39
N ARG A 20 10.50 -5.06 -11.20
CA ARG A 20 9.52 -5.43 -10.16
C ARG A 20 8.12 -4.87 -10.38
N GLY A 21 7.94 -3.85 -11.24
CA GLY A 21 6.62 -3.27 -11.54
C GLY A 21 5.87 -2.71 -10.32
N GLU A 22 6.56 -2.34 -9.25
CA GLU A 22 5.92 -1.92 -7.98
C GLU A 22 5.33 -0.51 -8.04
N HIS A 23 5.80 0.32 -8.99
CA HIS A 23 5.52 1.75 -9.02
C HIS A 23 4.02 2.04 -9.11
N GLU A 24 3.31 1.38 -10.04
CA GLU A 24 1.87 1.59 -10.24
C GLU A 24 1.07 1.24 -8.98
N LYS A 25 1.36 0.09 -8.36
CA LYS A 25 0.70 -0.35 -7.11
C LYS A 25 0.99 0.61 -5.96
N ARG A 26 2.18 1.22 -5.90
CA ARG A 26 2.52 2.25 -4.91
C ARG A 26 1.74 3.54 -5.17
N MET A 27 1.64 3.97 -6.42
CA MET A 27 0.87 5.15 -6.82
C MET A 27 -0.62 4.96 -6.51
N GLU A 28 -1.17 3.77 -6.73
CA GLU A 28 -2.57 3.48 -6.45
C GLU A 28 -2.90 3.62 -4.94
N ARG A 29 -2.01 3.14 -4.07
CA ARG A 29 -2.12 3.35 -2.61
C ARG A 29 -2.03 4.82 -2.24
N GLN A 30 -1.13 5.58 -2.86
CA GLN A 30 -0.99 7.01 -2.61
C GLN A 30 -2.23 7.79 -3.04
N ARG A 31 -2.76 7.51 -4.24
CA ARG A 31 -4.01 8.12 -4.73
C ARG A 31 -5.16 7.88 -3.76
N LEU A 32 -5.28 6.67 -3.22
CA LEU A 32 -6.32 6.36 -2.24
C LEU A 32 -6.17 7.16 -0.95
N ARG A 33 -4.95 7.24 -0.39
CA ARG A 33 -4.68 8.03 0.82
C ARG A 33 -5.02 9.50 0.61
N ARG A 34 -4.50 10.09 -0.47
CA ARG A 34 -4.77 11.50 -0.82
C ARG A 34 -6.25 11.76 -1.03
N LYS A 35 -6.98 10.84 -1.67
CA LYS A 35 -8.44 10.98 -1.85
C LYS A 35 -9.18 10.98 -0.50
N VAL A 36 -8.79 10.10 0.42
CA VAL A 36 -9.40 10.04 1.76
C VAL A 36 -9.05 11.25 2.58
N ASP A 37 -7.79 11.68 2.57
CA ASP A 37 -7.33 12.86 3.30
C ASP A 37 -7.97 14.15 2.77
N LYS A 38 -8.08 14.30 1.45
CA LYS A 38 -8.73 15.46 0.81
C LYS A 38 -10.23 15.56 1.12
N ASN A 39 -10.93 14.43 1.19
CA ASN A 39 -12.38 14.40 1.35
C ASN A 39 -12.80 14.21 2.83
N GLY A 40 -11.85 13.97 3.72
CA GLY A 40 -12.09 13.71 5.13
C GLY A 40 -12.11 15.00 5.94
N LYS A 41 -12.80 14.94 7.09
CA LYS A 41 -12.63 15.95 8.12
C LYS A 41 -11.24 15.76 8.74
N ASP A 42 -10.52 16.86 8.85
CA ASP A 42 -9.25 16.99 9.56
C ASP A 42 -9.48 18.07 10.63
N ALA A 43 -9.86 17.63 11.83
CA ALA A 43 -10.18 18.53 12.92
C ALA A 43 -8.94 18.99 13.70
N ASN A 44 -7.82 18.27 13.57
CA ASN A 44 -6.60 18.53 14.32
C ASN A 44 -5.48 19.18 13.48
N GLY A 45 -5.71 19.40 12.19
CA GLY A 45 -4.87 20.21 11.30
C GLY A 45 -3.57 19.51 10.89
N ASN A 46 -3.51 18.18 10.93
CA ASN A 46 -2.28 17.44 10.64
C ASN A 46 -2.16 16.95 9.18
N GLY A 47 -3.13 17.29 8.32
CA GLY A 47 -3.17 16.89 6.92
C GLY A 47 -3.59 15.44 6.68
N VAL A 48 -4.13 14.76 7.71
CA VAL A 48 -4.64 13.40 7.66
C VAL A 48 -6.11 13.42 8.07
N ALA A 49 -6.97 12.74 7.32
CA ALA A 49 -8.37 12.64 7.73
C ALA A 49 -8.47 11.92 9.09
N ASP A 50 -9.25 12.48 10.02
CA ASP A 50 -9.49 11.94 11.37
C ASP A 50 -9.89 10.45 11.31
N LYS A 51 -10.69 10.09 10.30
CA LYS A 51 -11.14 8.71 10.07
C LYS A 51 -10.00 7.75 9.79
N ARG A 52 -8.90 8.22 9.20
CA ARG A 52 -7.70 7.44 8.82
C ARG A 52 -6.63 7.46 9.92
N GLU A 53 -6.71 8.36 10.88
CA GLU A 53 -5.72 8.42 11.95
C GLU A 53 -5.57 7.11 12.70
N GLY A 54 -4.33 6.67 12.89
CA GLY A 54 -4.02 5.38 13.51
C GLY A 54 -4.48 4.15 12.71
N LYS A 55 -5.11 4.32 11.55
CA LYS A 55 -5.72 3.24 10.74
C LYS A 55 -5.10 3.16 9.35
N ASP A 56 -5.29 2.01 8.72
CA ASP A 56 -4.88 1.75 7.35
C ASP A 56 -6.10 1.65 6.42
N LEU A 57 -5.89 2.02 5.16
CA LEU A 57 -6.85 1.82 4.07
C LEU A 57 -6.60 0.45 3.43
N ALA A 58 -7.58 -0.44 3.57
CA ALA A 58 -7.55 -1.77 3.00
C ALA A 58 -8.41 -1.83 1.74
N HIS A 59 -7.79 -2.14 0.60
CA HIS A 59 -8.52 -2.43 -0.65
C HIS A 59 -9.42 -3.65 -0.48
N LYS A 60 -10.67 -3.59 -0.97
CA LYS A 60 -11.59 -4.74 -0.95
C LYS A 60 -11.02 -5.89 -1.79
N LYS A 61 -10.55 -5.58 -2.99
CA LYS A 61 -9.79 -6.49 -3.85
C LYS A 61 -8.29 -6.18 -3.72
N PRO A 62 -7.43 -7.15 -3.36
CA PRO A 62 -6.00 -6.90 -3.23
C PRO A 62 -5.35 -6.45 -4.54
N LEU A 63 -4.43 -5.48 -4.46
CA LEU A 63 -3.62 -5.03 -5.61
C LEU A 63 -2.76 -6.13 -6.23
N SER A 64 -2.39 -7.15 -5.44
CA SER A 64 -1.67 -8.33 -5.92
C SER A 64 -2.52 -9.27 -6.79
N LYS A 65 -3.84 -9.07 -6.80
CA LYS A 65 -4.83 -9.87 -7.55
C LYS A 65 -5.59 -9.02 -8.57
N GLY A 66 -5.01 -7.92 -9.02
CA GLY A 66 -5.62 -7.00 -9.98
C GLY A 66 -6.79 -6.19 -9.41
N GLY A 67 -6.74 -5.87 -8.12
CA GLY A 67 -7.63 -4.87 -7.52
C GLY A 67 -7.13 -3.45 -7.75
N SER A 68 -8.03 -2.48 -7.53
CA SER A 68 -7.84 -1.05 -7.75
C SER A 68 -8.64 -0.24 -6.72
N ASN A 69 -8.47 1.08 -6.74
CA ASN A 69 -9.28 1.98 -5.90
C ASN A 69 -10.77 2.00 -6.31
N LYS A 70 -11.11 1.55 -7.52
CA LYS A 70 -12.49 1.47 -8.03
C LYS A 70 -13.27 0.32 -7.40
N ASP A 71 -12.59 -0.77 -7.06
CA ASP A 71 -13.20 -1.94 -6.39
C ASP A 71 -13.65 -1.63 -4.95
N GLY A 72 -13.30 -0.45 -4.44
CA GLY A 72 -13.65 0.02 -3.11
C GLY A 72 -12.60 -0.31 -2.06
N TYR A 73 -12.75 0.33 -0.90
CA TYR A 73 -11.83 0.24 0.21
C TYR A 73 -12.57 0.29 1.55
N THR A 74 -11.88 -0.10 2.60
CA THR A 74 -12.35 -0.05 3.99
C THR A 74 -11.26 0.53 4.88
N VAL A 75 -11.65 1.27 5.91
CA VAL A 75 -10.72 1.75 6.94
C VAL A 75 -10.63 0.68 8.02
N LYS A 76 -9.45 0.13 8.28
CA LYS A 76 -9.23 -0.93 9.28
C LYS A 76 -8.05 -0.58 10.19
N SER A 77 -7.99 -1.20 11.36
CA SER A 77 -6.80 -1.11 12.21
C SER A 77 -5.56 -1.63 11.46
N LYS A 78 -4.40 -1.06 11.78
CA LYS A 78 -3.11 -1.46 11.17
C LYS A 78 -2.86 -2.97 11.34
N SER A 79 -3.13 -3.51 12.52
CA SER A 79 -2.95 -4.94 12.82
C SER A 79 -3.79 -5.82 11.90
N LYS A 80 -5.09 -5.50 11.73
CA LYS A 80 -6.01 -6.26 10.88
C LYS A 80 -5.67 -6.15 9.39
N ASN A 81 -5.13 -5.02 8.94
CA ASN A 81 -4.72 -4.86 7.54
C ASN A 81 -3.39 -5.60 7.22
N ARG A 82 -2.55 -5.83 8.23
CA ARG A 82 -1.24 -6.47 8.06
C ARG A 82 -1.26 -7.98 8.32
N SER A 83 -2.32 -8.51 8.93
CA SER A 83 -2.44 -9.92 9.32
C SER A 83 -2.78 -10.89 8.19
N PHE A 84 -2.97 -10.43 6.94
CA PHE A 84 -3.24 -11.32 5.82
C PHE A 84 -2.05 -12.25 5.54
N LYS A 85 -2.32 -13.55 5.42
CA LYS A 85 -1.36 -14.57 5.01
C LYS A 85 -0.96 -14.32 3.55
N ARG A 86 0.33 -14.40 3.29
CA ARG A 86 0.93 -14.19 1.97
C ARG A 86 1.54 -15.47 1.41
N ASN A 87 1.67 -15.51 0.10
CA ASN A 87 2.49 -16.47 -0.61
C ASN A 87 3.97 -16.06 -0.52
N SER A 88 4.88 -16.93 -0.96
CA SER A 88 6.32 -16.66 -0.99
C SER A 88 6.69 -15.45 -1.87
N ASP A 89 5.89 -15.20 -2.91
CA ASP A 89 6.00 -14.02 -3.80
C ASP A 89 5.42 -12.72 -3.18
N GLY A 90 4.95 -12.77 -1.93
CA GLY A 90 4.35 -11.63 -1.23
C GLY A 90 2.89 -11.32 -1.63
N SER A 91 2.30 -12.05 -2.58
CA SER A 91 0.89 -11.92 -2.96
C SER A 91 -0.04 -12.42 -1.85
N ILE A 92 -1.26 -11.89 -1.76
CA ILE A 92 -2.23 -12.31 -0.74
C ILE A 92 -2.83 -13.66 -1.14
N LYS A 93 -2.97 -14.58 -0.16
CA LYS A 93 -3.60 -15.88 -0.38
C LYS A 93 -5.08 -15.74 -0.79
N THR A 94 -5.47 -16.46 -1.83
CA THR A 94 -6.75 -16.32 -2.56
C THR A 94 -7.99 -16.41 -1.67
N ARG A 95 -7.98 -17.39 -0.75
CA ARG A 95 -9.10 -17.63 0.16
C ARG A 95 -9.40 -16.46 1.11
N GLN A 96 -8.43 -15.59 1.40
CA GLN A 96 -8.59 -14.58 2.46
C GLN A 96 -9.26 -13.29 2.01
N TYR A 97 -9.21 -12.93 0.73
CA TYR A 97 -9.94 -11.77 0.21
C TYR A 97 -11.33 -12.12 -0.34
N LEU A 98 -11.59 -13.39 -0.61
CA LEU A 98 -12.92 -13.90 -0.96
C LEU A 98 -13.81 -14.10 0.28
N ALA A 99 -13.21 -14.30 1.46
CA ALA A 99 -13.91 -14.52 2.74
C ALA A 99 -14.71 -13.30 3.27
N GLY A 100 -14.94 -12.28 2.45
CA GLY A 100 -15.81 -11.14 2.74
C GLY A 100 -16.66 -10.72 1.54
N LYS A 101 -16.85 -11.63 0.56
CA LYS A 101 -17.95 -11.59 -0.39
C LYS A 101 -19.15 -12.30 0.22
#